data_AF-A0A7X1AXM8-F1
#
_entry.id   AF-A0A7X1AXM8-F1
#
_cell.length_a   1.000
_cell.length_b   1.000
_cell.length_c   1.000
_cell.angle_alpha   90.00
_cell.angle_beta   90.00
_cell.angle_gamma   90.00
#
_symmetry.space_group_name_H-M   'P 1'
#
loop_
_entity.id
_entity.type
_entity.pdbx_description
1 polymer ?
#
loop_
_entity_poly.entity_id
_entity_poly.type
_entity_poly.pdbx_seq_one_letter_code
_entity_poly.pdbx_strand_id
1 'polypeptide(L)'
;MSSNKEIWESYTRYTKDLTEYSRKLGFAGVAIFWILKNPDGSFSVLMKIALIFFILFFVFDIAQSYVGSRRRLEWNQSEEQKMFAKYETIDGEYHWPRELDIPAQRYFRLKVGALISAYSLIVAEMMLRFVQ
;
A
#
# COMPACT_ATOMS: atom_id res chain seq x y z
N MET A 1 1.57 25.44 -17.06
CA MET A 1 1.44 25.48 -15.60
C MET A 1 0.21 24.66 -15.26
N SER A 2 0.35 23.50 -14.60
CA SER A 2 -0.79 22.60 -14.34
C SER A 2 -1.64 23.12 -13.18
N SER A 3 -2.96 22.92 -13.24
CA SER A 3 -3.86 23.34 -12.16
C SER A 3 -3.73 22.45 -10.92
N ASN A 4 -4.03 22.96 -9.72
CA ASN A 4 -4.02 22.16 -8.49
C ASN A 4 -4.95 20.94 -8.59
N LYS A 5 -6.06 21.06 -9.33
CA LYS A 5 -7.00 19.98 -9.62
C LYS A 5 -6.35 18.88 -10.44
N GLU A 6 -5.64 19.22 -11.51
CA GLU A 6 -4.92 18.24 -12.34
C GLU A 6 -3.84 17.49 -11.55
N ILE A 7 -3.10 18.19 -10.69
CA ILE A 7 -2.07 17.58 -9.85
C ILE A 7 -2.71 16.56 -8.89
N TRP A 8 -3.84 16.91 -8.28
CA TRP A 8 -4.58 16.04 -7.37
C TRP A 8 -5.18 14.81 -8.08
N GLU A 9 -5.79 15.01 -9.26
CA GLU A 9 -6.35 13.94 -10.06
C GLU A 9 -5.27 12.97 -10.54
N SER A 10 -4.13 13.51 -10.98
CA SER A 10 -2.94 12.73 -11.36
C SER A 10 -2.43 11.89 -10.18
N TYR A 11 -2.24 12.51 -9.01
CA TYR A 11 -1.82 11.83 -7.79
C TYR A 11 -2.78 10.69 -7.41
N THR A 12 -4.08 10.97 -7.41
CA THR A 12 -5.12 9.99 -7.06
C THR A 12 -5.12 8.83 -8.05
N ARG A 13 -4.99 9.11 -9.34
CA ARG A 13 -4.93 8.08 -10.39
C ARG A 13 -3.72 7.17 -10.19
N TYR A 14 -2.52 7.73 -10.10
CA TYR A 14 -1.30 6.93 -9.96
C TYR A 14 -1.26 6.11 -8.67
N THR A 15 -1.73 6.67 -7.54
CA THR A 15 -1.73 5.93 -6.27
C THR A 15 -2.77 4.82 -6.23
N LYS A 16 -3.95 5.04 -6.83
CA LYS A 16 -5.00 4.03 -6.98
C LYS A 16 -4.54 2.91 -7.92
N ASP A 17 -4.07 3.27 -9.11
CA ASP A 17 -3.63 2.31 -10.13
C ASP A 17 -2.45 1.48 -9.61
N LEU A 18 -1.45 2.13 -9.00
CA LEU A 18 -0.31 1.43 -8.40
C LEU A 18 -0.73 0.50 -7.25
N THR A 19 -1.71 0.89 -6.43
CA THR A 19 -2.26 -0.01 -5.40
C THR A 19 -2.95 -1.21 -6.02
N GLU A 20 -3.73 -1.02 -7.09
CA GLU A 20 -4.40 -2.13 -7.77
C GLU A 20 -3.40 -3.09 -8.43
N TYR A 21 -2.44 -2.56 -9.18
CA TYR A 21 -1.41 -3.37 -9.83
C TYR A 21 -0.49 -4.06 -8.82
N SER A 22 -0.08 -3.37 -7.75
CA SER A 22 0.74 -3.99 -6.70
C SER A 22 0.02 -5.14 -5.99
N ARG A 23 -1.30 -5.07 -5.78
CA ARG A 23 -2.08 -6.20 -5.25
C ARG A 23 -2.11 -7.38 -6.20
N LYS A 24 -2.38 -7.14 -7.49
CA LYS A 24 -2.36 -8.19 -8.53
C LYS A 24 -1.00 -8.87 -8.58
N LEU A 25 0.08 -8.08 -8.54
CA LEU A 25 1.46 -8.58 -8.45
C LEU A 25 1.68 -9.35 -7.14
N GLY A 26 1.25 -8.84 -5.99
CA GLY A 26 1.35 -9.54 -4.71
C GLY A 26 0.77 -10.96 -4.78
N PHE A 27 -0.44 -11.12 -5.32
CA PHE A 27 -1.04 -12.44 -5.51
C PHE A 27 -0.30 -13.30 -6.55
N ALA A 28 0.13 -12.71 -7.66
CA ALA A 28 0.92 -13.42 -8.68
C ALA A 28 2.26 -13.92 -8.11
N GLY A 29 2.92 -13.11 -7.28
CA GLY A 29 4.15 -13.46 -6.58
C GLY A 29 3.97 -14.64 -5.62
N VAL A 30 2.90 -14.64 -4.84
CA VAL A 30 2.55 -15.79 -3.97
C VAL A 30 2.26 -17.06 -4.80
N ALA A 31 1.67 -16.94 -5.99
CA ALA A 31 1.47 -18.07 -6.89
C ALA A 31 2.80 -18.61 -7.46
N ILE A 32 3.72 -17.72 -7.88
CA ILE A 32 5.07 -18.09 -8.32
C ILE A 32 5.80 -18.86 -7.23
N PHE A 33 5.62 -18.45 -5.97
CA PHE A 33 6.15 -19.13 -4.80
C PHE A 33 5.80 -20.62 -4.77
N TRP A 34 4.53 -20.94 -5.03
CA TRP A 34 4.05 -22.32 -5.02
C TRP A 34 4.70 -23.19 -6.11
N ILE A 35 5.03 -22.57 -7.25
CA ILE A 35 5.68 -23.23 -8.39
C ILE A 35 7.16 -23.49 -8.09
N LEU A 36 7.83 -22.56 -7.41
CA LEU A 36 9.27 -22.61 -7.14
C LEU A 36 9.67 -23.45 -5.92
N LYS A 37 8.74 -24.15 -5.26
CA LYS A 37 9.08 -25.06 -4.16
C LYS A 37 10.00 -26.20 -4.61
N ASN A 38 10.77 -26.73 -3.68
CA ASN A 38 11.65 -27.87 -3.93
C ASN A 38 10.82 -29.17 -4.13
N PRO A 39 11.40 -30.24 -4.70
CA PRO A 39 10.70 -31.51 -4.93
C PRO A 39 10.14 -32.16 -3.64
N ASP A 40 10.81 -31.95 -2.51
CA ASP A 40 10.39 -32.39 -1.18
C ASP A 40 9.29 -31.49 -0.57
N GLY A 41 8.86 -30.45 -1.29
CA GLY A 41 7.88 -29.47 -0.84
C GLY A 41 8.46 -28.36 0.05
N SER A 42 9.77 -28.37 0.33
CA SER A 42 10.42 -27.33 1.12
C SER A 42 10.67 -26.05 0.30
N PHE A 43 10.98 -24.96 1.00
CA PHE A 43 11.39 -23.69 0.38
C PHE A 43 12.85 -23.38 0.72
N SER A 44 13.59 -22.81 -0.23
CA SER A 44 14.91 -22.26 0.04
C SER A 44 14.85 -21.13 1.07
N VAL A 45 16.00 -20.77 1.64
CA VAL A 45 16.08 -19.66 2.61
C VAL A 45 15.64 -18.34 1.97
N LEU A 46 16.08 -18.05 0.74
CA LEU A 46 15.68 -16.83 0.03
C LEU A 46 14.17 -16.77 -0.21
N MET A 47 13.58 -17.90 -0.59
CA MET A 47 12.13 -18.01 -0.73
C MET A 47 11.44 -17.76 0.61
N LYS A 48 11.86 -18.37 1.72
CA LYS A 48 11.27 -18.08 3.04
C LYS A 48 11.30 -16.58 3.38
N ILE A 49 12.41 -15.90 3.10
CA ILE A 49 12.55 -14.45 3.33
C ILE A 49 11.60 -13.65 2.41
N ALA A 50 11.52 -13.99 1.12
CA ALA A 50 10.60 -13.32 0.21
C ALA A 50 9.13 -13.52 0.59
N LEU A 51 8.75 -14.69 1.13
CA LEU A 51 7.40 -14.91 1.66
C LEU A 51 7.08 -13.97 2.82
N ILE A 52 8.04 -13.75 3.74
CA ILE A 52 7.90 -12.76 4.82
C ILE A 52 7.65 -11.37 4.25
N PHE A 53 8.38 -10.96 3.20
CA PHE A 53 8.14 -9.68 2.53
C PHE A 53 6.77 -9.58 1.87
N PHE A 54 6.24 -10.64 1.25
CA PHE A 54 4.86 -10.64 0.75
C PHE A 54 3.83 -10.49 1.87
N ILE A 55 4.02 -11.18 3.01
CA ILE A 55 3.15 -11.03 4.17
C ILE A 55 3.19 -9.59 4.68
N LEU A 56 4.38 -9.00 4.83
CA LEU A 56 4.54 -7.59 5.21
C LEU A 56 3.88 -6.64 4.21
N PHE A 57 4.00 -6.91 2.91
CA PHE A 57 3.31 -6.15 1.87
C PHE A 57 1.79 -6.11 2.11
N PHE A 58 1.14 -7.27 2.31
CA PHE A 58 -0.30 -7.33 2.55
C PHE A 58 -0.70 -6.68 3.88
N VAL A 59 0.09 -6.86 4.94
CA VAL A 59 -0.13 -6.19 6.23
C VAL A 59 -0.08 -4.67 6.07
N PHE A 60 0.92 -4.13 5.37
CA PHE A 60 1.02 -2.70 5.12
C PHE A 60 -0.06 -2.18 4.18
N ASP A 61 -0.53 -2.97 3.22
CA ASP A 61 -1.63 -2.60 2.34
C ASP A 61 -2.96 -2.45 3.10
N ILE A 62 -3.24 -3.37 4.02
CA ILE A 62 -4.39 -3.29 4.93
C ILE A 62 -4.22 -2.10 5.89
N ALA A 63 -3.04 -1.96 6.51
CA ALA A 63 -2.77 -0.87 7.45
C ALA A 63 -2.90 0.52 6.80
N GLN A 64 -2.42 0.68 5.56
CA GLN A 64 -2.61 1.92 4.79
C GLN A 64 -4.09 2.26 4.67
N SER A 65 -4.91 1.29 4.25
CA SER A 65 -6.35 1.50 4.01
C SER A 65 -7.09 1.80 5.30
N TYR A 66 -6.77 1.07 6.37
CA TYR A 66 -7.35 1.25 7.71
C TYR A 66 -7.00 2.59 8.33
N VAL A 67 -5.71 2.97 8.33
CA VAL A 67 -5.27 4.23 8.93
C VAL A 67 -5.80 5.43 8.15
N GLY A 68 -5.82 5.35 6.82
CA GLY A 68 -6.40 6.40 5.97
C GLY A 68 -7.89 6.61 6.24
N SER A 69 -8.68 5.53 6.31
CA SER A 69 -10.11 5.63 6.58
C SER A 69 -10.40 6.13 7.99
N ARG A 70 -9.66 5.64 9.00
CA ARG A 70 -9.84 6.03 10.39
C ARG A 70 -9.53 7.51 10.62
N ARG A 71 -8.40 8.00 10.10
CA ARG A 71 -8.01 9.42 10.23
C ARG A 71 -9.00 10.36 9.54
N ARG A 72 -9.53 9.95 8.38
CA ARG A 72 -10.58 10.69 7.68
C ARG A 72 -11.86 10.77 8.50
N LEU A 73 -12.29 9.66 9.09
CA LEU A 73 -13.47 9.64 9.95
C LEU A 73 -13.31 10.57 11.16
N GLU A 74 -12.19 10.46 11.88
CA GLU A 74 -11.90 11.28 13.07
C GLU A 74 -11.87 12.78 12.74
N TRP A 75 -11.25 13.15 11.61
CA TRP A 75 -11.21 14.54 11.19
C TRP A 75 -12.59 15.06 10.74
N ASN A 76 -13.33 14.29 9.95
CA ASN A 76 -14.70 14.67 9.54
C ASN A 76 -15.58 14.94 10.76
N GLN A 77 -15.56 14.03 11.75
CA GLN A 77 -16.34 14.21 12.99
C GLN A 77 -15.90 15.46 13.77
N SER A 78 -14.60 15.76 13.81
CA SER A 78 -14.09 16.96 14.47
C SER A 78 -14.55 18.24 13.78
N GLU A 79 -14.53 18.27 12.45
CA GLU A 79 -14.95 19.44 11.68
C GLU A 79 -16.47 19.63 11.71
N GLU A 80 -17.25 18.54 11.63
CA GLU A 80 -18.71 18.57 11.80
C GLU A 80 -19.10 19.16 13.17
N GLN A 81 -18.42 18.73 14.24
CA GLN A 81 -18.66 19.27 15.59
C GLN A 81 -18.33 20.77 15.68
N LYS A 82 -17.22 21.22 15.07
CA LYS A 82 -16.83 22.65 15.06
C LYS A 82 -17.82 23.50 14.27
N MET A 83 -18.27 23.01 13.12
CA MET A 83 -19.23 23.72 12.27
C MET A 83 -20.60 23.82 12.93
N PHE A 84 -21.08 22.71 13.50
CA PHE A 84 -22.33 22.69 14.23
C PHE A 84 -22.30 23.65 15.44
N ALA A 85 -21.20 23.66 16.20
CA ALA A 85 -21.05 24.56 17.34
C ALA A 85 -21.00 26.05 16.97
N LYS A 86 -20.52 26.38 15.76
CA LYS A 86 -20.30 27.77 15.34
C LYS A 86 -21.46 28.35 14.52
N TYR A 87 -22.10 27.53 13.69
CA TYR A 87 -23.06 27.99 12.69
C TYR A 87 -24.38 27.21 12.73
N GLU A 88 -24.54 26.22 13.62
CA GLU A 88 -25.71 25.32 13.68
C GLU A 88 -26.03 24.61 12.35
N THR A 89 -25.04 24.52 11.47
CA THR A 89 -25.14 23.83 10.18
C THR A 89 -23.93 22.91 9.97
N ILE A 90 -24.17 21.86 9.20
CA ILE A 90 -23.15 20.90 8.75
C ILE A 90 -22.62 21.30 7.35
N ASP A 91 -23.34 22.18 6.66
CA ASP A 91 -23.01 22.63 5.32
C ASP A 91 -21.86 23.64 5.36
N GLY A 92 -20.73 23.30 4.74
CA GLY A 92 -19.57 24.18 4.64
C GLY A 92 -18.48 23.60 3.75
N GLU A 93 -17.58 24.47 3.30
CA GLU A 93 -16.36 24.05 2.60
C GLU A 93 -15.29 23.66 3.63
N TYR A 94 -14.80 22.42 3.54
CA TYR A 94 -13.76 21.92 4.43
C TYR A 94 -12.42 21.81 3.69
N HIS A 95 -11.35 22.34 4.28
CA HIS A 95 -10.00 22.19 3.75
C HIS A 95 -9.28 21.01 4.40
N TRP A 96 -9.10 19.92 3.64
CA TRP A 96 -8.40 18.73 4.11
C TRP A 96 -6.92 19.02 4.42
N PRO A 97 -6.45 18.83 5.67
CA PRO A 97 -5.07 19.07 6.03
C PRO A 97 -4.17 17.93 5.55
N ARG A 98 -3.09 18.28 4.83
CA ARG A 98 -2.14 17.32 4.24
C ARG A 98 -1.45 16.42 5.27
N GLU A 99 -1.37 16.86 6.51
CA GLU A 99 -0.71 16.13 7.60
C GLU A 99 -1.41 14.81 7.95
N LEU A 100 -2.72 14.72 7.74
CA LEU A 100 -3.51 13.51 7.99
C LEU A 100 -3.16 12.37 7.04
N ASP A 101 -2.61 12.66 5.87
CA ASP A 101 -2.23 11.66 4.87
C ASP A 101 -0.83 11.06 5.14
N ILE A 102 0.00 11.69 5.98
CA ILE A 102 1.38 11.27 6.23
C ILE A 102 1.45 9.80 6.70
N PRO A 103 0.63 9.32 7.66
CA PRO A 103 0.68 7.94 8.10
C PRO A 103 0.35 6.95 6.98
N ALA A 104 -0.71 7.22 6.20
CA ALA A 104 -1.08 6.37 5.07
C ALA A 104 0.02 6.35 3.99
N GLN A 105 0.65 7.49 3.71
CA GLN A 105 1.78 7.57 2.79
C GLN A 105 3.01 6.77 3.27
N ARG A 106 3.27 6.72 4.59
CA ARG A 106 4.35 5.89 5.14
C ARG A 106 4.09 4.41 4.88
N TYR A 107 2.88 3.91 5.16
CA TYR A 107 2.51 2.52 4.85
C TYR A 107 2.56 2.22 3.35
N PHE A 108 2.16 3.18 2.51
CA PHE A 108 2.27 3.05 1.07
C PHE A 108 3.73 2.85 0.60
N ARG A 109 4.68 3.60 1.15
CA ARG A 109 6.11 3.42 0.80
C ARG A 109 6.63 2.07 1.32
N LEU A 110 6.26 1.70 2.55
CA LEU A 110 6.67 0.43 3.15
C LEU A 110 6.14 -0.78 2.37
N LYS A 111 4.87 -0.75 1.94
CA LYS A 111 4.32 -1.85 1.12
C LYS A 111 5.04 -1.96 -0.22
N VAL A 112 5.27 -0.84 -0.91
CA VAL A 112 5.96 -0.85 -2.21
C VAL A 112 7.39 -1.37 -2.05
N GLY A 113 8.11 -0.94 -1.02
CA GLY A 113 9.44 -1.45 -0.70
C GLY A 113 9.43 -2.96 -0.41
N ALA A 114 8.47 -3.45 0.38
CA ALA A 114 8.34 -4.87 0.67
C ALA A 114 8.07 -5.70 -0.60
N LEU A 115 7.20 -5.22 -1.50
CA LEU A 115 6.92 -5.91 -2.76
C LEU A 115 8.14 -6.00 -3.67
N ILE A 116 8.89 -4.90 -3.82
CA ILE A 116 10.11 -4.86 -4.63
C ILE A 116 11.17 -5.82 -4.05
N SER A 117 11.34 -5.83 -2.73
CA SER A 117 12.27 -6.75 -2.05
C SER A 117 11.87 -8.22 -2.25
N ALA A 118 10.59 -8.54 -2.16
CA ALA A 118 10.09 -9.90 -2.39
C ALA A 118 10.41 -10.39 -3.81
N TYR A 119 10.15 -9.57 -4.83
CA TYR A 119 10.47 -9.92 -6.22
C TYR A 119 11.97 -9.98 -6.50
N SER A 120 12.77 -9.08 -5.92
CA SER A 120 14.23 -9.12 -6.06
C SER A 120 14.81 -10.43 -5.55
N LEU A 121 14.29 -10.93 -4.41
CA LEU A 121 14.69 -12.20 -3.83
C LEU A 121 14.24 -13.42 -4.67
N ILE A 122 13.03 -13.39 -5.26
CA ILE A 122 12.59 -14.42 -6.21
C ILE A 122 13.55 -14.47 -7.41
N VAL A 123 13.87 -13.31 -7.99
CA VAL A 123 14.79 -13.23 -9.14
C VAL A 123 16.17 -13.76 -8.76
N ALA A 124 16.68 -13.40 -7.59
CA ALA A 124 17.96 -13.92 -7.09
C ALA A 124 17.95 -15.45 -6.94
N GLU A 125 16.88 -16.03 -6.36
CA GLU A 125 16.72 -17.48 -6.25
C GLU A 125 16.67 -18.15 -7.64
N MET A 126 15.94 -17.59 -8.59
CA MET A 126 15.86 -18.14 -9.95
C MET A 126 17.22 -18.13 -10.65
N MET A 127 18.00 -17.06 -10.50
CA MET A 127 19.36 -16.98 -11.05
C MET A 127 20.29 -18.01 -10.41
N LEU A 128 20.21 -18.20 -9.09
CA LEU A 128 21.00 -19.22 -8.39
C LEU A 128 20.69 -20.64 -8.89
N ARG A 129 19.41 -20.96 -9.13
CA ARG A 129 18.99 -22.25 -9.67
C ARG A 129 19.41 -22.47 -11.12
N PHE A 130 19.52 -21.41 -11.90
CA PHE A 130 19.92 -21.50 -13.31
C PHE A 130 21.43 -21.74 -13.49
N VAL A 131 22.23 -21.33 -12.51
CA VAL A 131 23.70 -21.50 -12.53
C VAL A 131 24.13 -22.89 -12.02
N GLN A 132 23.27 -23.58 -11.27
CA GLN A 132 23.50 -24.93 -10.76
C GLN A 132 23.06 -26.01 -11.76
#